data_AF-A0A4S2KNC2-F1
#
_entry.id   AF-A0A4S2KNC2-F1
#
_cell.length_a   1.000
_cell.length_b   1.000
_cell.length_c   1.000
_cell.angle_alpha   90.00
_cell.angle_beta   90.00
_cell.angle_gamma   90.00
#
_symmetry.space_group_name_H-M   'P 1'
#
loop_
_entity.id
_entity.type
_entity.pdbx_description
1 polymer ?
#
loop_
_entity_poly.entity_id
_entity_poly.type
_entity_poly.pdbx_seq_one_letter_code
_entity_poly.pdbx_strand_id
1 'polypeptide(L)'
;MCNCVGFKPTPSRLSKRLMLSTNRFMTTDSCCGPIAREVDACITIMKALFDSPLHRELDYFGAPLCYSTNISTDRRLRIGYFFDDGSTPPVPAAQRAVLVVKDKLAALGHELVPWQPPVKGIEWLTMFLTTLLTDGGMPLVQALRYDVVEPSLKKGLKIYEAWWITRYFQRFVARLLGRQTDLSLIQACCAVHDIPSLMQHLEDLKAFRQQIYDHWNEERIDAVICPAFGMAAPISAKSNKKFTEMLTYLNLFNVANMPAGCLPSGISVDENDIKALKNSVSSSGTGSLWSKDVIELQADTLGFRVSVQVAAAPWRDEICLHVMKEVEKAVRS
;
A
#
# COMPACT_ATOMS: atom_id res chain seq x y z
N MET A 1 -0.34 -7.25 9.51
CA MET A 1 0.69 -7.66 10.51
C MET A 1 0.08 -8.16 11.80
N CYS A 2 -0.70 -7.35 12.54
CA CYS A 2 -1.22 -7.73 13.87
C CYS A 2 -2.55 -8.50 13.87
N ASN A 3 -2.90 -9.17 12.77
CA ASN A 3 -4.18 -9.89 12.64
C ASN A 3 -5.42 -9.04 13.03
N CYS A 4 -5.45 -7.80 12.56
CA CYS A 4 -6.59 -6.89 12.73
C CYS A 4 -7.11 -6.48 11.35
N VAL A 5 -8.33 -5.96 11.32
CA VAL A 5 -8.92 -5.31 10.14
C VAL A 5 -8.53 -3.83 10.19
N GLY A 6 -8.07 -3.28 9.07
CA GLY A 6 -7.84 -1.85 8.91
C GLY A 6 -8.50 -1.37 7.64
N PHE A 7 -9.11 -0.19 7.68
CA PHE A 7 -9.71 0.43 6.50
C PHE A 7 -9.15 1.83 6.29
N LYS A 8 -8.72 2.11 5.07
CA LYS A 8 -8.22 3.40 4.60
C LYS A 8 -9.21 3.95 3.57
N PRO A 9 -10.05 4.94 3.92
CA PRO A 9 -11.03 5.49 2.99
C PRO A 9 -10.38 6.24 1.83
N THR A 10 -11.22 6.66 0.88
CA THR A 10 -10.85 7.65 -0.13
C THR A 10 -10.37 8.93 0.57
N PRO A 11 -9.24 9.52 0.16
CA PRO A 11 -8.81 10.80 0.73
C PRO A 11 -9.89 11.87 0.59
N SER A 12 -9.96 12.77 1.57
CA SER A 12 -10.98 13.82 1.69
C SER A 12 -12.41 13.32 1.95
N ARG A 13 -12.62 12.01 2.14
CA ARG A 13 -13.89 11.48 2.65
C ARG A 13 -14.05 11.66 4.17
N LEU A 14 -12.94 11.73 4.91
CA LEU A 14 -12.92 12.12 6.33
C LEU A 14 -12.13 13.41 6.51
N SER A 15 -12.56 14.20 7.50
CA SER A 15 -11.87 15.43 7.89
C SER A 15 -10.48 15.13 8.43
N LYS A 16 -9.53 15.97 8.03
CA LYS A 16 -8.17 16.01 8.57
C LYS A 16 -7.96 17.17 9.55
N ARG A 17 -9.02 17.94 9.84
CA ARG A 17 -8.95 19.10 10.74
C ARG A 17 -8.44 18.63 12.10
N LEU A 18 -7.44 19.33 12.64
CA LEU A 18 -6.75 19.02 13.90
C LEU A 18 -5.90 17.73 13.90
N MET A 19 -5.73 17.05 12.76
CA MET A 19 -4.73 15.98 12.68
C MET A 19 -3.33 16.57 12.66
N LEU A 20 -2.46 16.06 13.55
CA LEU A 20 -1.06 16.44 13.57
C LEU A 20 -0.41 16.05 12.25
N SER A 21 0.29 16.99 11.65
CA SER A 21 1.07 16.81 10.43
C SER A 21 2.44 17.44 10.63
N THR A 22 3.45 16.91 9.94
CA THR A 22 4.79 17.51 9.92
C THR A 22 4.87 18.77 9.05
N ASN A 23 3.73 19.38 8.71
CA ASN A 23 3.59 20.53 7.81
C ASN A 23 4.31 20.34 6.46
N ARG A 24 4.42 19.09 6.01
CA ARG A 24 5.01 18.75 4.72
C ARG A 24 4.02 18.98 3.58
N PHE A 25 4.54 19.42 2.46
CA PHE A 25 3.79 19.50 1.23
C PHE A 25 3.86 18.15 0.50
N MET A 26 2.70 17.50 0.34
CA MET A 26 2.55 16.23 -0.36
C MET A 26 1.50 16.41 -1.46
N THR A 27 1.73 15.81 -2.63
CA THR A 27 0.75 15.86 -3.75
C THR A 27 -0.21 14.66 -3.75
N THR A 28 -0.04 13.73 -2.81
CA THR A 28 -1.02 12.70 -2.45
C THR A 28 -1.58 13.00 -1.07
N ASP A 29 -2.91 12.96 -0.96
CA ASP A 29 -3.58 13.25 0.29
C ASP A 29 -3.44 12.10 1.29
N SER A 30 -3.09 12.45 2.53
CA SER A 30 -3.22 11.53 3.66
C SER A 30 -4.69 11.28 3.98
N CYS A 31 -4.96 10.18 4.67
CA CYS A 31 -6.29 9.85 5.19
C CYS A 31 -6.15 9.09 6.51
N CYS A 32 -7.22 9.13 7.29
CA CYS A 32 -7.38 8.39 8.53
C CYS A 32 -8.50 7.36 8.35
N GLY A 33 -8.46 6.27 9.10
CA GLY A 33 -9.52 5.27 9.05
C GLY A 33 -9.41 4.26 10.19
N PRO A 34 -10.46 3.47 10.42
CA PRO A 34 -10.57 2.62 11.57
C PRO A 34 -9.66 1.39 11.48
N ILE A 35 -9.18 0.95 12.64
CA ILE A 35 -8.59 -0.36 12.86
C ILE A 35 -9.45 -1.06 13.91
N ALA A 36 -9.91 -2.27 13.58
CA ALA A 36 -10.80 -3.05 14.44
C ALA A 36 -10.49 -4.54 14.34
N ARG A 37 -11.22 -5.35 15.13
CA ARG A 37 -11.12 -6.82 15.08
C ARG A 37 -11.94 -7.45 13.96
N GLU A 38 -13.00 -6.77 13.53
CA GLU A 38 -13.98 -7.29 12.56
C GLU A 38 -14.33 -6.20 11.55
N VAL A 39 -14.76 -6.63 10.36
CA VAL A 39 -15.14 -5.71 9.28
C VAL A 39 -16.38 -4.89 9.66
N ASP A 40 -17.33 -5.47 10.41
CA ASP A 40 -18.56 -4.78 10.85
C ASP A 40 -18.28 -3.57 11.73
N ALA A 41 -17.23 -3.63 12.56
CA ALA A 41 -16.81 -2.51 13.38
C ALA A 41 -16.26 -1.37 12.53
N CYS A 42 -15.47 -1.68 11.49
CA CYS A 42 -15.03 -0.68 10.52
C CYS A 42 -16.22 -0.07 9.78
N ILE A 43 -17.18 -0.88 9.30
CA ILE A 43 -18.42 -0.40 8.65
C ILE A 43 -19.19 0.55 9.57
N THR A 44 -19.38 0.15 10.82
CA THR A 44 -20.12 0.94 11.83
C THR A 44 -19.45 2.29 12.07
N ILE A 45 -18.12 2.31 12.26
CA ILE A 45 -17.37 3.55 12.46
C ILE A 45 -17.43 4.43 11.21
N MET A 46 -17.20 3.86 10.03
CA MET A 46 -17.23 4.63 8.78
C MET A 46 -18.61 5.23 8.51
N LYS A 47 -19.68 4.47 8.73
CA LYS A 47 -21.05 4.96 8.61
C LYS A 47 -21.34 6.11 9.58
N ALA A 48 -20.98 5.94 10.85
CA ALA A 48 -21.17 6.98 11.87
C ALA A 48 -20.40 8.26 11.54
N LEU A 49 -19.18 8.15 11.00
CA LEU A 49 -18.38 9.32 10.62
C LEU A 49 -18.91 10.01 9.36
N PHE A 50 -19.26 9.25 8.31
CA PHE A 50 -19.77 9.81 7.04
C PHE A 50 -21.12 10.48 7.20
N ASP A 51 -21.99 9.95 8.06
CA ASP A 51 -23.33 10.50 8.29
C ASP A 51 -23.34 11.60 9.38
N SER A 52 -22.20 11.87 10.02
CA SER A 52 -22.09 12.85 11.10
C SER A 52 -22.34 14.30 10.60
N PRO A 53 -23.31 15.04 11.16
CA PRO A 53 -23.49 16.46 10.85
C PRO A 53 -22.25 17.30 11.17
N LEU A 54 -21.57 17.00 12.28
CA LEU A 54 -20.37 17.71 12.73
C LEU A 54 -19.24 17.66 11.70
N HIS A 55 -19.14 16.54 10.96
CA HIS A 55 -18.12 16.41 9.92
C HIS A 55 -18.30 17.47 8.83
N ARG A 56 -19.55 17.77 8.45
CA ARG A 56 -19.90 18.78 7.44
C ARG A 56 -19.87 20.21 7.98
N GLU A 57 -20.24 20.40 9.24
CA GLU A 57 -20.27 21.73 9.87
C GLU A 57 -18.87 22.25 10.20
N LEU A 58 -17.93 21.35 10.55
CA LEU A 58 -16.60 21.72 11.00
C LEU A 58 -15.54 21.71 9.89
N ASP A 59 -15.75 21.01 8.78
CA ASP A 59 -14.74 20.92 7.72
C ASP A 59 -15.36 20.96 6.32
N TYR A 60 -15.32 22.15 5.71
CA TYR A 60 -15.82 22.40 4.35
C TYR A 60 -14.89 21.90 3.23
N PHE A 61 -13.69 21.40 3.55
CA PHE A 61 -12.79 20.82 2.55
C PHE A 61 -13.07 19.33 2.28
N GLY A 62 -13.83 18.67 3.15
CA GLY A 62 -14.26 17.28 2.98
C GLY A 62 -15.42 17.14 1.99
N ALA A 63 -15.47 16.01 1.28
CA ALA A 63 -16.61 15.70 0.43
C ALA A 63 -17.84 15.36 1.30
N PRO A 64 -18.99 16.04 1.14
CA PRO A 64 -20.18 15.85 1.99
C PRO A 64 -21.01 14.63 1.57
N LEU A 65 -20.34 13.49 1.36
CA LEU A 65 -20.96 12.25 0.88
C LEU A 65 -21.30 11.34 2.06
N CYS A 66 -22.61 11.17 2.30
CA CYS A 66 -23.13 10.23 3.31
C CYS A 66 -22.80 8.77 2.95
N TYR A 67 -22.94 7.87 3.92
CA TYR A 67 -22.73 6.44 3.70
C TYR A 67 -23.80 5.87 2.77
N SER A 68 -23.40 5.33 1.63
CA SER A 68 -24.34 4.73 0.68
C SER A 68 -24.83 3.37 1.17
N THR A 69 -26.13 3.25 1.46
CA THR A 69 -26.80 1.97 1.73
C THR A 69 -27.31 1.28 0.47
N ASN A 70 -27.24 1.93 -0.69
CA ASN A 70 -27.81 1.44 -1.94
C ASN A 70 -26.89 0.44 -2.67
N ILE A 71 -26.00 -0.23 -1.93
CA ILE A 71 -25.16 -1.29 -2.49
C ILE A 71 -25.97 -2.58 -2.41
N SER A 72 -26.27 -3.14 -3.58
CA SER A 72 -26.84 -4.48 -3.66
C SER A 72 -25.84 -5.48 -3.09
N THR A 73 -26.10 -5.97 -1.87
CA THR A 73 -25.26 -6.96 -1.19
C THR A 73 -25.42 -8.36 -1.77
N ASP A 74 -26.55 -8.63 -2.42
CA ASP A 74 -26.89 -9.97 -2.92
C ASP A 74 -26.47 -10.19 -4.38
N ARG A 75 -25.80 -9.20 -4.99
CA ARG A 75 -25.37 -9.34 -6.38
C ARG A 75 -24.03 -10.07 -6.48
N ARG A 76 -23.83 -10.72 -7.62
CA ARG A 76 -22.51 -11.21 -8.01
C ARG A 76 -21.55 -10.03 -8.22
N LEU A 77 -20.45 -10.04 -7.47
CA LEU A 77 -19.33 -9.10 -7.61
C LEU A 77 -18.33 -9.62 -8.64
N ARG A 78 -17.74 -8.71 -9.43
CA ARG A 78 -16.62 -9.01 -10.31
C ARG A 78 -15.33 -8.47 -9.69
N ILE A 79 -14.52 -9.37 -9.16
CA ILE A 79 -13.37 -9.05 -8.32
C ILE A 79 -12.08 -9.40 -9.08
N GLY A 80 -11.26 -8.39 -9.34
CA GLY A 80 -9.92 -8.57 -9.88
C GLY A 80 -8.96 -9.14 -8.82
N TYR A 81 -7.93 -9.86 -9.25
CA TYR A 81 -6.86 -10.26 -8.35
C TYR A 81 -5.49 -10.23 -9.03
N PHE A 82 -4.46 -9.84 -8.26
CA PHE A 82 -3.05 -10.03 -8.61
C PHE A 82 -2.25 -10.58 -7.42
N PHE A 83 -1.14 -11.24 -7.76
CA PHE A 83 -0.20 -11.77 -6.78
C PHE A 83 1.08 -10.95 -6.72
N ASP A 84 1.62 -10.64 -7.90
CA ASP A 84 2.90 -10.00 -8.10
C ASP A 84 2.68 -8.63 -8.73
N ASP A 85 3.42 -7.64 -8.23
CA ASP A 85 3.44 -6.28 -8.75
C ASP A 85 4.34 -6.13 -10.00
N GLY A 86 4.96 -7.22 -10.46
CA GLY A 86 5.85 -7.25 -11.61
C GLY A 86 7.22 -6.63 -11.36
N SER A 87 7.57 -6.37 -10.09
CA SER A 87 8.86 -5.82 -9.65
C SER A 87 9.46 -6.62 -8.49
N THR A 88 8.69 -6.78 -7.42
CA THR A 88 9.05 -7.41 -6.17
C THR A 88 8.06 -8.54 -5.87
N PRO A 89 8.42 -9.80 -6.18
CA PRO A 89 7.53 -10.92 -5.97
C PRO A 89 7.22 -11.08 -4.48
N PRO A 90 5.97 -11.42 -4.13
CA PRO A 90 5.59 -11.65 -2.74
C PRO A 90 6.21 -12.96 -2.24
N VAL A 91 6.30 -13.13 -0.93
CA VAL A 91 6.68 -14.41 -0.34
C VAL A 91 5.59 -15.46 -0.59
N PRO A 92 5.93 -16.76 -0.62
CA PRO A 92 4.97 -17.83 -0.90
C PRO A 92 3.71 -17.79 -0.04
N ALA A 93 3.84 -17.50 1.26
CA ALA A 93 2.71 -17.41 2.18
C ALA A 93 1.72 -16.28 1.80
N ALA A 94 2.23 -15.14 1.29
CA ALA A 94 1.41 -14.02 0.86
C ALA A 94 0.71 -14.30 -0.47
N GLN A 95 1.39 -14.97 -1.41
CA GLN A 95 0.75 -15.46 -2.64
C GLN A 95 -0.35 -16.49 -2.33
N ARG A 96 -0.06 -17.44 -1.43
CA ARG A 96 -1.00 -18.47 -0.98
C ARG A 96 -2.25 -17.86 -0.31
N ALA A 97 -2.07 -16.81 0.48
CA ALA A 97 -3.17 -16.07 1.08
C ALA A 97 -4.17 -15.53 0.05
N VAL A 98 -3.69 -14.92 -1.04
CA VAL A 98 -4.55 -14.41 -2.12
C VAL A 98 -5.22 -15.56 -2.86
N LEU A 99 -4.49 -16.63 -3.17
CA LEU A 99 -5.02 -17.80 -3.88
C LEU A 99 -6.20 -18.43 -3.12
N VAL A 100 -6.03 -18.68 -1.82
CA VAL A 100 -7.07 -19.29 -0.98
C VAL A 100 -8.28 -18.38 -0.86
N VAL A 101 -8.09 -17.07 -0.66
CA VAL A 101 -9.20 -16.11 -0.61
C VAL A 101 -9.94 -16.03 -1.94
N LYS A 102 -9.22 -16.00 -3.07
CA LYS A 102 -9.78 -16.02 -4.42
C LYS A 102 -10.65 -17.26 -4.64
N ASP A 103 -10.15 -18.45 -4.30
CA ASP A 103 -10.90 -19.71 -4.48
C ASP A 103 -12.15 -19.75 -3.58
N LYS A 104 -12.05 -19.28 -2.33
CA LYS A 104 -13.20 -19.21 -1.41
C LYS A 104 -14.27 -18.22 -1.88
N LEU A 105 -13.88 -17.06 -2.40
CA LEU A 105 -14.84 -16.09 -2.98
C LEU A 105 -15.53 -16.62 -4.24
N ALA A 106 -14.79 -17.35 -5.08
CA ALA A 106 -15.37 -18.01 -6.25
C ALA A 106 -16.41 -19.07 -5.82
N ALA A 107 -16.13 -19.82 -4.75
CA ALA A 107 -17.09 -20.77 -4.17
C ALA A 107 -18.35 -20.11 -3.59
N LEU A 108 -18.28 -18.83 -3.16
CA LEU A 108 -19.45 -18.02 -2.78
C LEU A 108 -20.23 -17.47 -3.99
N GLY A 109 -19.80 -17.76 -5.21
CA GLY A 109 -20.52 -17.39 -6.44
C GLY A 109 -20.07 -16.06 -7.08
N HIS A 110 -19.01 -15.43 -6.57
CA HIS A 110 -18.45 -14.22 -7.17
C HIS A 110 -17.64 -14.54 -8.45
N GLU A 111 -17.49 -13.56 -9.34
CA GLU A 111 -16.62 -13.66 -10.51
C GLU A 111 -15.22 -13.18 -10.15
N LEU A 112 -14.21 -14.04 -10.26
CA LEU A 112 -12.81 -13.71 -9.97
C LEU A 112 -12.04 -13.67 -11.28
N VAL A 113 -11.44 -12.52 -11.58
CA VAL A 113 -10.72 -12.31 -12.84
C VAL A 113 -9.26 -11.95 -12.58
N PRO A 114 -8.30 -12.51 -13.33
CA PRO A 114 -6.94 -12.01 -13.31
C PRO A 114 -6.95 -10.53 -13.69
N TRP A 115 -6.40 -9.68 -12.83
CA TRP A 115 -6.29 -8.25 -13.09
C TRP A 115 -4.90 -7.81 -12.67
N GLN A 116 -4.15 -7.18 -13.58
CA GLN A 116 -2.83 -6.64 -13.25
C GLN A 116 -2.86 -5.12 -13.37
N PRO A 117 -2.26 -4.37 -12.44
CA PRO A 117 -2.14 -2.93 -12.62
C PRO A 117 -1.43 -2.60 -13.95
N PRO A 118 -1.83 -1.54 -14.66
CA PRO A 118 -1.27 -1.21 -15.97
C PRO A 118 0.16 -0.62 -15.91
N VAL A 119 0.72 -0.50 -14.71
CA VAL A 119 2.04 0.04 -14.37
C VAL A 119 2.73 -0.96 -13.46
N LYS A 120 4.06 -1.00 -13.37
CA LYS A 120 4.78 -1.95 -12.49
C LYS A 120 4.98 -1.42 -11.06
N GLY A 121 5.22 -2.35 -10.13
CA GLY A 121 5.56 -2.13 -8.72
C GLY A 121 6.49 -0.96 -8.45
N ILE A 122 7.65 -1.00 -9.09
CA ILE A 122 8.71 -0.01 -8.90
C ILE A 122 8.32 1.38 -9.44
N GLU A 123 7.51 1.43 -10.49
CA GLU A 123 7.09 2.69 -11.12
C GLU A 123 6.07 3.42 -10.24
N TRP A 124 5.04 2.72 -9.75
CA TRP A 124 4.09 3.34 -8.83
C TRP A 124 4.70 3.64 -7.45
N LEU A 125 5.68 2.85 -7.00
CA LEU A 125 6.43 3.17 -5.78
C LEU A 125 7.24 4.46 -5.96
N THR A 126 7.89 4.62 -7.11
CA THR A 126 8.63 5.85 -7.43
C THR A 126 7.67 7.03 -7.47
N MET A 127 6.52 6.90 -8.14
CA MET A 127 5.48 7.93 -8.15
C MET A 127 5.02 8.27 -6.72
N PHE A 128 4.66 7.27 -5.92
CA PHE A 128 4.26 7.44 -4.52
C PHE A 128 5.31 8.20 -3.70
N LEU A 129 6.58 7.80 -3.78
CA LEU A 129 7.68 8.46 -3.08
C LEU A 129 7.85 9.91 -3.53
N THR A 130 7.71 10.21 -4.83
CA THR A 130 7.75 11.58 -5.34
C THR A 130 6.60 12.43 -4.79
N THR A 131 5.39 11.85 -4.66
CA THR A 131 4.25 12.56 -4.05
C THR A 131 4.43 12.80 -2.55
N LEU A 132 5.18 11.95 -1.85
CA LEU A 132 5.48 12.07 -0.43
C LEU A 132 6.62 13.05 -0.15
N LEU A 133 7.59 13.12 -1.06
CA LEU A 133 8.85 13.84 -0.91
C LEU A 133 8.94 15.00 -1.90
N THR A 134 7.81 15.59 -2.27
CA THR A 134 7.74 16.74 -3.19
C THR A 134 8.53 17.95 -2.66
N ASP A 135 8.64 18.08 -1.34
CA ASP A 135 9.44 19.09 -0.63
C ASP A 135 10.89 18.64 -0.34
N GLY A 136 11.34 17.52 -0.92
CA GLY A 136 12.65 16.92 -0.71
C GLY A 136 12.87 16.33 0.70
N GLY A 137 11.84 16.28 1.55
CA GLY A 137 11.92 15.77 2.92
C GLY A 137 12.55 16.76 3.92
N MET A 138 12.83 18.00 3.52
CA MET A 138 13.49 19.00 4.37
C MET A 138 12.71 19.35 5.64
N PRO A 139 11.36 19.47 5.66
CA PRO A 139 10.66 19.74 6.90
C PRO A 139 10.78 18.59 7.91
N LEU A 140 10.94 17.34 7.45
CA LEU A 140 11.21 16.21 8.34
C LEU A 140 12.60 16.31 8.97
N VAL A 141 13.62 16.70 8.19
CA VAL A 141 14.99 16.95 8.69
C VAL A 141 14.97 18.05 9.75
N GLN A 142 14.23 19.15 9.49
CA GLN A 142 14.10 20.25 10.44
C GLN A 142 13.41 19.83 11.74
N ALA A 143 12.33 19.05 11.64
CA ALA A 143 11.58 18.57 12.80
C ALA A 143 12.43 17.66 13.70
N LEU A 144 13.38 16.91 13.13
CA LEU A 144 14.22 15.95 13.87
C LEU A 144 15.60 16.49 14.24
N ARG A 145 15.92 17.75 13.93
CA ARG A 145 17.27 18.33 14.07
C ARG A 145 17.88 18.21 15.47
N TYR A 146 17.04 18.26 16.51
CA TYR A 146 17.46 18.23 17.92
C TYR A 146 16.95 17.00 18.67
N ASP A 147 16.46 16.00 17.94
CA ASP A 147 15.86 14.80 18.52
C ASP A 147 16.77 13.58 18.36
N VAL A 148 16.51 12.56 19.18
CA VAL A 148 17.16 11.26 19.07
C VAL A 148 16.56 10.50 17.91
N VAL A 149 17.28 10.46 16.79
CA VAL A 149 16.86 9.72 15.61
C VAL A 149 16.97 8.22 15.84
N GLU A 150 15.85 7.52 15.69
CA GLU A 150 15.77 6.06 15.71
C GLU A 150 16.67 5.45 14.61
N PRO A 151 17.46 4.39 14.90
CA PRO A 151 18.47 3.86 13.97
C PRO A 151 17.97 3.51 12.57
N SER A 152 16.75 2.99 12.42
CA SER A 152 16.18 2.64 11.12
C SER A 152 15.94 3.86 10.22
N LEU A 153 15.64 5.03 10.80
CA LEU A 153 15.41 6.29 10.07
C LEU A 153 16.70 7.00 9.65
N LYS A 154 17.83 6.78 10.34
CA LYS A 154 19.10 7.50 10.10
C LYS A 154 19.57 7.43 8.64
N LYS A 155 19.40 6.28 7.98
CA LYS A 155 19.81 6.11 6.58
C LYS A 155 18.97 6.98 5.63
N GLY A 156 17.67 7.09 5.88
CA GLY A 156 16.77 7.95 5.10
C GLY A 156 17.10 9.42 5.29
N LEU A 157 17.28 9.85 6.55
CA LEU A 157 17.63 11.24 6.85
C LEU A 157 18.93 11.69 6.18
N LYS A 158 19.96 10.84 6.16
CA LYS A 158 21.21 11.15 5.44
C LYS A 158 21.02 11.42 3.95
N ILE A 159 20.02 10.81 3.31
CA ILE A 159 19.70 11.08 1.89
C ILE A 159 19.01 12.43 1.73
N TYR A 160 18.12 12.77 2.66
CA TYR A 160 17.42 14.06 2.67
C TYR A 160 18.38 15.23 2.94
N GLU A 161 19.31 15.05 3.90
CA GLU A 161 20.36 16.02 4.24
C GLU A 161 21.46 16.14 3.17
N ALA A 162 21.59 15.13 2.31
CA ALA A 162 22.66 15.08 1.32
C ALA A 162 22.55 16.23 0.30
N TRP A 163 23.68 16.84 -0.05
CA TRP A 163 23.71 17.86 -1.08
C TRP A 163 23.37 17.27 -2.45
N TRP A 164 22.78 18.04 -3.36
CA TRP A 164 22.24 17.53 -4.64
C TRP A 164 23.28 16.74 -5.47
N ILE A 165 24.56 17.15 -5.45
CA ILE A 165 25.66 16.43 -6.12
C ILE A 165 25.86 15.04 -5.51
N THR A 166 25.81 14.95 -4.18
CA THR A 166 25.94 13.66 -3.49
C THR A 166 24.77 12.74 -3.78
N ARG A 167 23.55 13.28 -3.93
CA ARG A 167 22.39 12.51 -4.39
C ARG A 167 22.58 12.00 -5.82
N TYR A 168 23.14 12.81 -6.72
CA TYR A 168 23.45 12.39 -8.08
C TYR A 168 24.47 11.24 -8.12
N PHE A 169 25.55 11.34 -7.33
CA PHE A 169 26.53 10.27 -7.20
C PHE A 169 25.91 8.99 -6.59
N GLN A 170 25.12 9.13 -5.52
CA GLN A 170 24.41 8.00 -4.90
C GLN A 170 23.44 7.35 -5.88
N ARG A 171 22.76 8.12 -6.74
CA ARG A 171 21.89 7.63 -7.82
C ARG A 171 22.67 6.74 -8.79
N PHE A 172 23.85 7.20 -9.21
CA PHE A 172 24.74 6.44 -10.09
C PHE A 172 25.19 5.13 -9.44
N VAL A 173 25.63 5.18 -8.17
CA VAL A 173 26.05 3.99 -7.41
C VAL A 173 24.88 3.02 -7.21
N ALA A 174 23.68 3.51 -6.86
CA ALA A 174 22.50 2.67 -6.67
C ALA A 174 22.10 1.93 -7.96
N ARG A 175 22.21 2.61 -9.11
CA ARG A 175 21.99 2.00 -10.43
C ARG A 175 23.00 0.91 -10.74
N LEU A 176 24.29 1.14 -10.45
CA LEU A 176 25.34 0.13 -10.66
C LEU A 176 25.18 -1.10 -9.75
N LEU A 177 24.74 -0.89 -8.50
CA LEU A 177 24.53 -1.97 -7.53
C LEU A 177 23.16 -2.65 -7.66
N GLY A 178 22.33 -2.24 -8.62
CA GLY A 178 20.98 -2.79 -8.83
C GLY A 178 20.02 -2.56 -7.65
N ARG A 179 20.23 -1.51 -6.84
CA ARG A 179 19.38 -1.19 -5.67
C ARG A 179 18.20 -0.33 -6.08
N GLN A 180 17.15 -0.95 -6.62
CA GLN A 180 16.03 -0.24 -7.23
C GLN A 180 15.28 0.67 -6.26
N THR A 181 15.07 0.26 -5.00
CA THR A 181 14.35 1.11 -4.03
C THR A 181 15.14 2.33 -3.59
N ASP A 182 16.44 2.16 -3.37
CA ASP A 182 17.32 3.29 -3.05
C ASP A 182 17.33 4.26 -4.24
N LEU A 183 17.32 3.74 -5.47
CA LEU A 183 17.21 4.53 -6.70
C LEU A 183 15.88 5.30 -6.76
N SER A 184 14.74 4.66 -6.51
CA SER A 184 13.42 5.30 -6.47
C SER A 184 13.33 6.39 -5.40
N LEU A 185 13.88 6.14 -4.21
CA LEU A 185 13.91 7.11 -3.12
C LEU A 185 14.76 8.35 -3.49
N ILE A 186 15.95 8.13 -4.04
CA ILE A 186 16.84 9.23 -4.47
C ILE A 186 16.19 10.00 -5.63
N GLN A 187 15.56 9.31 -6.57
CA GLN A 187 14.84 9.94 -7.68
C GLN A 187 13.70 10.82 -7.17
N ALA A 188 12.88 10.32 -6.24
CA ALA A 188 11.80 11.09 -5.63
C ALA A 188 12.30 12.37 -4.94
N CYS A 189 13.41 12.30 -4.19
CA CYS A 189 14.01 13.45 -3.52
C CYS A 189 14.56 14.53 -4.48
N CYS A 190 14.80 14.17 -5.75
CA CYS A 190 15.39 15.05 -6.76
C CYS A 190 14.39 15.44 -7.85
N ALA A 191 13.19 14.87 -7.87
CA ALA A 191 12.24 15.02 -8.97
C ALA A 191 11.68 16.45 -9.05
N VAL A 192 11.29 17.02 -7.90
CA VAL A 192 10.70 18.36 -7.82
C VAL A 192 11.72 19.32 -7.19
N HIS A 193 12.06 20.37 -7.92
CA HIS A 193 13.07 21.36 -7.51
C HIS A 193 12.66 22.82 -7.82
N ASP A 194 11.61 23.01 -8.62
CA ASP A 194 11.05 24.30 -9.00
C ASP A 194 9.55 24.17 -9.30
N ILE A 195 8.89 25.30 -9.60
CA ILE A 195 7.46 25.32 -9.90
C ILE A 195 7.14 24.54 -11.20
N PRO A 196 7.88 24.70 -12.32
CA PRO A 196 7.66 23.90 -13.53
C PRO A 196 7.73 22.38 -13.28
N SER A 197 8.74 21.88 -12.56
CA SER A 197 8.84 20.44 -12.24
C SER A 197 7.71 19.97 -11.33
N LEU A 198 7.22 20.82 -10.41
CA LEU A 198 6.02 20.54 -9.63
C LEU A 198 4.78 20.42 -10.53
N MET A 199 4.58 21.35 -11.48
CA MET A 199 3.44 21.31 -12.39
C MET A 199 3.48 20.04 -13.26
N GLN A 200 4.65 19.68 -13.79
CA GLN A 200 4.83 18.43 -14.53
C GLN A 200 4.49 17.21 -13.68
N HIS A 201 4.98 17.16 -12.43
CA HIS A 201 4.68 16.06 -11.51
C HIS A 201 3.18 15.93 -11.23
N LEU A 202 2.44 17.05 -11.10
CA LEU A 202 0.99 17.02 -10.93
C LEU A 202 0.26 16.48 -12.16
N GLU A 203 0.73 16.83 -13.37
CA GLU A 203 0.21 16.27 -14.62
C GLU A 203 0.49 14.78 -14.74
N ASP A 204 1.73 14.35 -14.46
CA ASP A 204 2.16 12.96 -14.49
C ASP A 204 1.37 12.12 -13.48
N LEU A 205 1.16 12.64 -12.26
CA LEU A 205 0.35 12.01 -11.23
C LEU A 205 -1.11 11.85 -11.66
N LYS A 206 -1.67 12.87 -12.33
CA LYS A 206 -3.04 12.82 -12.87
C LYS A 206 -3.15 11.77 -13.97
N ALA A 207 -2.21 11.75 -14.91
CA ALA A 207 -2.18 10.76 -15.99
C ALA A 207 -2.02 9.34 -15.46
N PHE A 208 -1.11 9.14 -14.50
CA PHE A 208 -0.91 7.87 -13.80
C PHE A 208 -2.20 7.36 -13.14
N ARG A 209 -2.92 8.23 -12.42
CA ARG A 209 -4.20 7.88 -11.80
C ARG A 209 -5.25 7.51 -12.85
N GLN A 210 -5.36 8.33 -13.90
CA GLN A 210 -6.33 8.12 -14.97
C GLN A 210 -6.11 6.77 -15.68
N GLN A 211 -4.85 6.40 -15.96
CA GLN A 211 -4.51 5.11 -16.56
C GLN A 211 -5.02 3.92 -15.71
N ILE A 212 -4.86 3.99 -14.39
CA ILE A 212 -5.37 2.95 -13.47
C ILE A 212 -6.91 2.91 -13.53
N TYR A 213 -7.57 4.07 -13.50
CA TYR A 213 -9.03 4.14 -13.50
C TYR A 213 -9.64 3.67 -14.82
N ASP A 214 -9.03 4.02 -15.96
CA ASP A 214 -9.47 3.58 -17.27
C ASP A 214 -9.36 2.07 -17.38
N HIS A 215 -8.21 1.50 -16.99
CA HIS A 215 -8.02 0.05 -16.98
C HIS A 215 -9.03 -0.66 -16.05
N TRP A 216 -9.33 -0.08 -14.88
CA TRP A 216 -10.34 -0.58 -13.95
C TRP A 216 -11.74 -0.61 -14.58
N ASN A 217 -12.11 0.44 -15.32
CA ASN A 217 -13.40 0.57 -15.99
C ASN A 217 -13.52 -0.34 -17.23
N GLU A 218 -12.45 -0.44 -18.02
CA GLU A 218 -12.35 -1.34 -19.18
C GLU A 218 -12.57 -2.78 -18.76
N GLU A 219 -11.91 -3.18 -17.68
CA GLU A 219 -12.06 -4.50 -17.10
C GLU A 219 -13.43 -4.67 -16.45
N ARG A 220 -14.11 -3.61 -16.00
CA ARG A 220 -15.42 -3.68 -15.32
C ARG A 220 -15.35 -4.45 -13.99
N ILE A 221 -14.30 -4.21 -13.21
CA ILE A 221 -14.17 -4.78 -11.86
C ILE A 221 -14.80 -3.87 -10.79
N ASP A 222 -15.36 -4.50 -9.75
CA ASP A 222 -15.91 -3.82 -8.59
C ASP A 222 -14.83 -3.52 -7.54
N ALA A 223 -13.91 -4.47 -7.37
CA ALA A 223 -12.83 -4.45 -6.39
C ALA A 223 -11.64 -5.28 -6.88
N VAL A 224 -10.49 -5.08 -6.25
CA VAL A 224 -9.28 -5.88 -6.46
C VAL A 224 -8.81 -6.48 -5.14
N ILE A 225 -8.32 -7.72 -5.19
CA ILE A 225 -7.66 -8.40 -4.07
C ILE A 225 -6.20 -8.64 -4.42
N CYS A 226 -5.32 -8.32 -3.47
CA CYS A 226 -3.88 -8.55 -3.58
C CYS A 226 -3.27 -8.86 -2.21
N PRO A 227 -1.97 -9.18 -2.13
CA PRO A 227 -1.29 -9.24 -0.84
C PRO A 227 -1.41 -7.89 -0.12
N ALA A 228 -1.71 -7.89 1.18
CA ALA A 228 -1.69 -6.63 1.95
C ALA A 228 -0.26 -6.15 2.19
N PHE A 229 0.63 -7.08 2.49
CA PHE A 229 2.04 -6.83 2.59
C PHE A 229 2.71 -8.00 1.87
N GLY A 230 3.71 -7.74 1.05
CA GLY A 230 4.35 -8.78 0.23
C GLY A 230 5.06 -9.88 1.03
N MET A 231 5.03 -9.82 2.37
CA MET A 231 5.69 -10.75 3.28
C MET A 231 4.92 -10.88 4.61
N ALA A 232 5.26 -11.89 5.43
CA ALA A 232 4.84 -11.91 6.82
C ALA A 232 5.59 -10.83 7.61
N ALA A 233 5.03 -10.39 8.74
CA ALA A 233 5.60 -9.30 9.53
C ALA A 233 7.04 -9.65 9.98
N PRO A 234 8.07 -8.89 9.58
CA PRO A 234 9.44 -9.16 10.00
C PRO A 234 9.62 -8.81 11.48
N ILE A 235 10.51 -9.55 12.14
CA ILE A 235 10.88 -9.29 13.54
C ILE A 235 12.03 -8.29 13.56
N SER A 236 11.71 -7.02 13.83
CA SER A 236 12.68 -5.91 13.84
C SER A 236 13.81 -6.08 14.85
N ALA A 237 13.58 -6.81 15.96
CA ALA A 237 14.61 -7.10 16.95
C ALA A 237 15.75 -7.99 16.40
N LYS A 238 15.49 -8.72 15.30
CA LYS A 238 16.42 -9.72 14.76
C LYS A 238 17.04 -9.31 13.42
N SER A 239 16.49 -8.31 12.74
CA SER A 239 17.01 -7.85 11.46
C SER A 239 16.86 -6.35 11.28
N ASN A 240 17.94 -5.71 10.82
CA ASN A 240 18.00 -4.29 10.46
C ASN A 240 17.85 -4.08 8.95
N LYS A 241 17.37 -5.09 8.22
CA LYS A 241 17.15 -5.01 6.78
C LYS A 241 15.93 -4.14 6.48
N LYS A 242 16.02 -3.39 5.38
CA LYS A 242 14.90 -2.59 4.89
C LYS A 242 13.85 -3.54 4.32
N PHE A 243 12.58 -3.17 4.39
CA PHE A 243 11.48 -3.90 3.75
C PHE A 243 10.65 -3.00 2.82
N THR A 244 11.20 -1.84 2.44
CA THR A 244 10.51 -0.80 1.66
C THR A 244 9.96 -1.32 0.33
N GLU A 245 10.61 -2.32 -0.29
CA GLU A 245 10.10 -2.98 -1.49
C GLU A 245 8.74 -3.65 -1.27
N MET A 246 8.49 -4.27 -0.11
CA MET A 246 7.19 -4.90 0.16
C MET A 246 6.06 -3.90 0.42
N LEU A 247 6.36 -2.59 0.48
CA LEU A 247 5.35 -1.54 0.59
C LEU A 247 4.68 -1.23 -0.75
N THR A 248 5.18 -1.74 -1.88
CA THR A 248 4.57 -1.53 -3.22
C THR A 248 3.08 -1.88 -3.22
N TYR A 249 2.71 -3.02 -2.63
CA TYR A 249 1.34 -3.50 -2.52
C TYR A 249 0.41 -2.49 -1.81
N LEU A 250 0.88 -1.93 -0.69
CA LEU A 250 0.11 -0.93 0.07
C LEU A 250 0.02 0.41 -0.64
N ASN A 251 1.11 0.83 -1.28
CA ASN A 251 1.27 2.19 -1.78
C ASN A 251 0.52 2.44 -3.09
N LEU A 252 0.23 1.40 -3.89
CA LEU A 252 -0.54 1.52 -5.14
C LEU A 252 -1.86 2.27 -4.91
N PHE A 253 -2.66 1.82 -3.94
CA PHE A 253 -3.96 2.43 -3.66
C PHE A 253 -3.85 3.77 -2.95
N ASN A 254 -2.73 4.06 -2.29
CA ASN A 254 -2.44 5.38 -1.74
C ASN A 254 -2.18 6.39 -2.86
N VAL A 255 -1.23 6.10 -3.77
CA VAL A 255 -0.92 7.01 -4.88
C VAL A 255 -2.11 7.17 -5.83
N ALA A 256 -2.93 6.12 -5.99
CA ALA A 256 -4.14 6.15 -6.78
C ALA A 256 -5.36 6.78 -6.08
N ASN A 257 -5.26 7.28 -4.84
CA ASN A 257 -6.39 7.82 -4.06
C ASN A 257 -7.60 6.87 -3.97
N MET A 258 -7.36 5.56 -3.90
CA MET A 258 -8.40 4.54 -3.88
C MET A 258 -8.66 4.08 -2.45
N PRO A 259 -9.91 3.82 -2.02
CA PRO A 259 -10.18 3.19 -0.74
C PRO A 259 -9.59 1.77 -0.73
N ALA A 260 -8.96 1.40 0.39
CA ALA A 260 -8.39 0.09 0.55
C ALA A 260 -8.49 -0.37 2.00
N GLY A 261 -8.68 -1.67 2.22
CA GLY A 261 -8.65 -2.26 3.54
C GLY A 261 -7.87 -3.56 3.59
N CYS A 262 -7.26 -3.82 4.73
CA CYS A 262 -6.48 -5.02 4.98
C CYS A 262 -7.20 -5.86 6.03
N LEU A 263 -7.25 -7.17 5.84
CA LEU A 263 -7.87 -8.09 6.78
C LEU A 263 -7.18 -9.45 6.79
N PRO A 264 -7.30 -10.22 7.90
CA PRO A 264 -6.72 -11.56 7.99
C PRO A 264 -7.24 -12.47 6.88
N SER A 265 -6.34 -13.20 6.23
CA SER A 265 -6.71 -14.18 5.20
C SER A 265 -7.05 -15.56 5.78
N GLY A 266 -6.87 -15.76 7.09
CA GLY A 266 -6.91 -17.07 7.75
C GLY A 266 -5.65 -17.90 7.53
N ILE A 267 -4.71 -17.43 6.71
CA ILE A 267 -3.46 -18.13 6.42
C ILE A 267 -2.37 -17.73 7.40
N SER A 268 -1.66 -18.75 7.88
CA SER A 268 -0.41 -18.60 8.64
C SER A 268 0.74 -19.20 7.85
N VAL A 269 1.93 -18.64 8.00
CA VAL A 269 3.16 -19.15 7.38
C VAL A 269 3.42 -20.57 7.87
N ASP A 270 3.64 -21.50 6.94
CA ASP A 270 4.01 -22.88 7.22
C ASP A 270 5.46 -23.19 6.79
N GLU A 271 5.93 -24.41 7.10
CA GLU A 271 7.28 -24.82 6.72
C GLU A 271 7.50 -24.89 5.20
N ASN A 272 6.45 -25.20 4.43
CA ASN A 272 6.54 -25.31 2.99
C ASN A 272 6.73 -23.93 2.35
N ASP A 273 6.09 -22.90 2.88
CA ASP A 273 6.31 -21.51 2.46
C ASP A 273 7.78 -21.09 2.66
N ILE A 274 8.35 -21.42 3.81
CA ILE A 274 9.75 -21.08 4.14
C ILE A 274 10.72 -21.86 3.23
N LYS A 275 10.46 -23.16 3.00
CA LYS A 275 11.26 -23.99 2.09
C LYS A 275 11.17 -23.46 0.65
N ALA A 276 9.96 -23.15 0.18
CA ALA A 276 9.73 -22.59 -1.15
C ALA A 276 10.47 -21.26 -1.34
N LEU A 277 10.44 -20.37 -0.34
CA LEU A 277 11.17 -19.11 -0.38
C LEU A 277 12.69 -19.30 -0.48
N LYS A 278 13.26 -20.25 0.27
CA LYS A 278 14.71 -20.55 0.19
C LYS A 278 15.07 -21.13 -1.18
N ASN A 279 14.21 -21.98 -1.74
CA ASN A 279 14.43 -22.62 -3.03
C ASN A 279 14.36 -21.61 -4.18
N SER A 280 13.38 -20.69 -4.17
CA SER A 280 13.21 -19.69 -5.24
C SER A 280 14.41 -18.76 -5.37
N VAL A 281 15.06 -18.42 -4.25
CA VAL A 281 16.27 -17.59 -4.24
C VAL A 281 17.49 -18.40 -4.72
N SER A 282 17.57 -19.68 -4.34
CA SER A 282 18.69 -20.56 -4.71
C SER A 282 18.70 -20.89 -6.21
N SER A 283 17.53 -21.07 -6.81
CA SER A 283 17.38 -21.37 -8.25
C SER A 283 17.64 -20.17 -9.16
N SER A 284 17.56 -18.95 -8.65
CA SER A 284 17.72 -17.73 -9.46
C SER A 284 19.17 -17.42 -9.89
N GLY A 285 20.18 -18.16 -9.39
CA GLY A 285 21.59 -18.13 -9.84
C GLY A 285 22.37 -16.82 -9.57
N THR A 286 21.68 -15.69 -9.53
CA THR A 286 22.14 -14.33 -9.25
C THR A 286 21.09 -13.65 -8.37
N GLY A 287 20.78 -14.25 -7.22
CA GLY A 287 19.80 -13.69 -6.29
C GLY A 287 20.12 -12.23 -5.98
N SER A 288 19.19 -11.34 -6.33
CA SER A 288 19.29 -9.91 -6.02
C SER A 288 19.59 -9.72 -4.52
N LEU A 289 20.26 -8.62 -4.14
CA LEU A 289 20.52 -8.33 -2.72
C LEU A 289 19.24 -8.42 -1.89
N TRP A 290 18.14 -7.95 -2.47
CA TRP A 290 16.80 -8.02 -1.91
C TRP A 290 16.35 -9.46 -1.62
N SER A 291 16.52 -10.39 -2.55
CA SER A 291 16.13 -11.79 -2.36
C SER A 291 16.78 -12.44 -1.13
N LYS A 292 18.03 -12.06 -0.82
CA LYS A 292 18.73 -12.52 0.40
C LYS A 292 18.17 -11.85 1.65
N ASP A 293 17.91 -10.55 1.58
CA ASP A 293 17.32 -9.79 2.67
C ASP A 293 15.92 -10.31 3.04
N VAL A 294 15.10 -10.71 2.06
CA VAL A 294 13.78 -11.31 2.30
C VAL A 294 13.87 -12.63 3.06
N ILE A 295 14.85 -13.50 2.74
CA ILE A 295 15.03 -14.75 3.50
C ILE A 295 15.33 -14.46 4.97
N GLU A 296 16.24 -13.51 5.23
CA GLU A 296 16.59 -13.11 6.60
C GLU A 296 15.36 -12.53 7.33
N LEU A 297 14.61 -11.66 6.66
CA LEU A 297 13.40 -11.05 7.20
C LEU A 297 12.26 -12.05 7.45
N GLN A 298 12.28 -13.23 6.81
CA GLN A 298 11.26 -14.27 6.97
C GLN A 298 11.72 -15.47 7.78
N ALA A 299 12.98 -15.54 8.20
CA ALA A 299 13.57 -16.70 8.87
C ALA A 299 12.77 -17.17 10.11
N ASP A 300 12.22 -16.22 10.87
CA ASP A 300 11.51 -16.47 12.13
C ASP A 300 10.01 -16.14 12.05
N THR A 301 9.40 -16.33 10.88
CA THR A 301 7.99 -15.99 10.64
C THR A 301 7.04 -17.19 10.65
N LEU A 302 7.52 -18.39 10.98
CA LEU A 302 6.68 -19.58 11.08
C LEU A 302 5.50 -19.34 12.03
N GLY A 303 4.29 -19.64 11.57
CA GLY A 303 3.04 -19.42 12.32
C GLY A 303 2.53 -17.98 12.31
N PHE A 304 3.27 -17.02 11.72
CA PHE A 304 2.77 -15.65 11.60
C PHE A 304 1.61 -15.60 10.61
N ARG A 305 0.62 -14.78 10.93
CA ARG A 305 -0.56 -14.61 10.07
C ARG A 305 -0.27 -13.63 8.95
N VAL A 306 -0.77 -13.97 7.77
CA VAL A 306 -0.69 -13.11 6.58
C VAL A 306 -2.07 -12.51 6.30
N SER A 307 -2.09 -11.38 5.61
CA SER A 307 -3.30 -10.61 5.34
C SER A 307 -3.42 -10.35 3.85
N VAL A 308 -4.65 -10.23 3.37
CA VAL A 308 -4.95 -9.74 2.02
C VAL A 308 -5.44 -8.31 2.11
N GLN A 309 -5.26 -7.56 1.03
CA GLN A 309 -5.79 -6.23 0.85
C GLN A 309 -6.86 -6.25 -0.21
N VAL A 310 -7.91 -5.48 0.04
CA VAL A 310 -9.04 -5.23 -0.84
C VAL A 310 -9.01 -3.75 -1.18
N ALA A 311 -9.22 -3.40 -2.44
CA ALA A 311 -9.39 -2.02 -2.86
C ALA A 311 -10.57 -1.88 -3.82
N ALA A 312 -11.17 -0.70 -3.88
CA ALA A 312 -12.23 -0.36 -4.83
C ALA A 312 -11.92 0.97 -5.54
N ALA A 313 -12.71 1.32 -6.55
CA ALA A 313 -12.61 2.61 -7.22
C ALA A 313 -12.72 3.80 -6.22
N PRO A 314 -12.12 4.97 -6.52
CA PRO A 314 -12.27 6.16 -5.68
C PRO A 314 -13.74 6.48 -5.39
N TRP A 315 -14.04 6.90 -4.17
CA TRP A 315 -15.39 7.21 -3.67
C TRP A 315 -16.37 6.02 -3.60
N ARG A 316 -15.89 4.79 -3.81
CA ARG A 316 -16.64 3.53 -3.62
C ARG A 316 -16.22 2.82 -2.34
N ASP A 317 -16.02 3.59 -1.27
CA ASP A 317 -15.60 3.12 0.05
C ASP A 317 -16.49 1.98 0.57
N GLU A 318 -17.80 2.11 0.39
CA GLU A 318 -18.79 1.16 0.87
C GLU A 318 -18.76 -0.15 0.05
N ILE A 319 -18.38 -0.11 -1.23
CA ILE A 319 -18.13 -1.32 -2.04
C ILE A 319 -16.89 -2.03 -1.52
N CYS A 320 -15.82 -1.29 -1.21
CA CYS A 320 -14.60 -1.86 -0.64
C CYS A 320 -14.90 -2.57 0.68
N LEU A 321 -15.66 -1.93 1.58
CA LEU A 321 -16.08 -2.51 2.86
C LEU A 321 -16.97 -3.75 2.68
N HIS A 322 -17.89 -3.72 1.71
CA HIS A 322 -18.72 -4.88 1.39
C HIS A 322 -17.89 -6.07 0.90
N VAL A 323 -16.92 -5.85 0.00
CA VAL A 323 -16.01 -6.92 -0.47
C VAL A 323 -15.14 -7.44 0.68
N MET A 324 -14.66 -6.57 1.57
CA MET A 324 -13.98 -6.99 2.79
C MET A 324 -14.87 -7.90 3.65
N LYS A 325 -16.18 -7.62 3.72
CA LYS A 325 -17.12 -8.45 4.48
C LYS A 325 -17.30 -9.83 3.84
N GLU A 326 -17.39 -9.91 2.52
CA GLU A 326 -17.43 -11.19 1.80
C GLU A 326 -16.12 -11.98 1.98
N VAL A 327 -14.95 -11.32 2.00
CA VAL A 327 -13.67 -11.97 2.33
C VAL A 327 -13.68 -12.49 3.77
N GLU A 328 -14.14 -11.71 4.74
CA GLU A 328 -14.24 -12.16 6.14
C GLU A 328 -15.15 -13.40 6.28
N LYS A 329 -16.29 -13.40 5.59
CA LYS A 329 -17.22 -14.53 5.53
C LYS A 329 -16.58 -15.76 4.89
N ALA A 330 -15.95 -15.60 3.73
CA ALA A 330 -15.24 -16.65 3.01
C ALA A 330 -14.13 -17.28 3.86
N VAL A 331 -13.37 -16.47 4.62
CA VAL A 331 -12.29 -16.96 5.47
C VAL A 331 -12.82 -17.75 6.67
N ARG A 332 -13.97 -17.35 7.23
CA ARG A 332 -14.60 -17.99 8.40
C ARG A 332 -15.39 -19.27 8.07
N SER A 333 -15.85 -19.45 6.83
CA SER A 333 -16.50 -20.67 6.34
C SER A 333 -15.51 -21.79 6.06
#